data_AF-A0A2M9MFB7-F1
#
_entry.id   AF-A0A2M9MFB7-F1
#
_cell.length_a   1.000
_cell.length_b   1.000
_cell.length_c   1.000
_cell.angle_alpha   90.00
_cell.angle_beta   90.00
_cell.angle_gamma   90.00
#
_symmetry.space_group_name_H-M   'P 1'
#
loop_
_entity.id
_entity.type
_entity.pdbx_description
1 polymer ?
#
loop_
_entity_poly.entity_id
_entity_poly.type
_entity_poly.pdbx_seq_one_letter_code
_entity_poly.pdbx_strand_id
1 'polypeptide(L)'
;MPIRDELPPRTGPWATRFDSEEAMIQAEDALREAALKNHDLSPILPFEEVYGEAEDCIGKATAITIDPRRPYDSSGEVNYVYADFSTRGLLYGVYRPAEEMEAEDGPENDADLWNTTLFPYPGGYEEIDPVAVPLADLGLDVPGVDRRFVNFCAAVLGVEAVDDLGILRKTFDLSWPDYQGVIRAGLLHLVTNQPITVGQWYGLTYVRFSDQRELTAYLAQVYAYLFDNFDAMPVAPR
;
A
#
# COMPACT_ATOMS: atom_id res chain seq x y z
N MET A 1 25.90 -8.99 6.94
CA MET A 1 25.53 -7.60 6.60
C MET A 1 25.25 -6.86 7.89
N PRO A 2 25.70 -5.61 8.08
CA PRO A 2 25.33 -4.85 9.27
C PRO A 2 23.84 -4.50 9.18
N ILE A 3 23.13 -4.75 10.27
CA ILE A 3 21.72 -4.37 10.45
C ILE A 3 21.71 -2.83 10.51
N ARG A 4 20.89 -2.19 9.67
CA ARG A 4 20.64 -0.75 9.75
C ARG A 4 19.83 -0.50 11.04
N ASP A 5 20.45 0.11 12.04
CA ASP A 5 19.86 0.38 13.37
C ASP A 5 18.89 1.57 13.41
N GLU A 6 18.63 2.23 12.27
CA GLU A 6 17.71 3.37 12.21
C GLU A 6 16.56 3.05 11.25
N LEU A 7 15.36 2.91 11.81
CA LEU A 7 14.13 2.86 11.04
C LEU A 7 13.96 4.18 10.29
N PRO A 8 13.58 4.19 9.01
CA PRO A 8 13.26 5.42 8.31
C PRO A 8 12.15 6.19 9.04
N PRO A 9 12.07 7.52 8.89
CA PRO A 9 11.19 8.38 9.68
C PRO A 9 9.68 8.10 9.51
N ARG A 10 9.30 7.26 8.54
CA ARG A 10 7.94 6.75 8.33
C ARG A 10 8.00 5.25 8.08
N THR A 11 8.22 4.47 9.12
CA THR A 11 7.73 3.08 9.12
C THR A 11 6.31 3.14 9.67
N GLY A 12 5.40 2.31 9.17
CA GLY A 12 4.16 2.05 9.91
C GLY A 12 4.43 1.48 11.31
N PRO A 13 3.46 0.88 11.99
CA PRO A 13 3.74 0.16 13.24
C PRO A 13 4.88 -0.87 13.13
N TRP A 14 5.23 -1.31 11.93
CA TRP A 14 6.30 -2.25 11.65
C TRP A 14 7.33 -1.69 10.67
N ALA A 15 8.59 -2.02 10.91
CA ALA A 15 9.61 -2.03 9.87
C ALA A 15 9.70 -3.43 9.28
N THR A 16 9.55 -3.54 7.96
CA THR A 16 9.45 -4.84 7.29
C THR A 16 10.51 -5.03 6.22
N ARG A 17 10.81 -6.28 5.90
CA ARG A 17 11.69 -6.67 4.79
C ARG A 17 11.47 -8.12 4.39
N PHE A 18 11.83 -8.44 3.15
CA PHE A 18 12.08 -9.83 2.75
C PHE A 18 13.40 -10.32 3.32
N ASP A 19 13.45 -11.59 3.70
CA ASP A 19 14.65 -12.20 4.28
C ASP A 19 15.56 -12.86 3.23
N SER A 20 15.08 -13.00 1.99
CA SER A 20 15.88 -13.44 0.85
C SER A 20 15.42 -12.81 -0.46
N GLU A 21 16.33 -12.75 -1.43
CA GLU A 21 16.02 -12.32 -2.81
C GLU A 21 15.02 -13.28 -3.48
N GLU A 22 15.14 -14.58 -3.23
CA GLU A 22 14.19 -15.60 -3.72
C GLU A 22 12.76 -15.34 -3.22
N ALA A 23 12.59 -15.00 -1.94
CA ALA A 23 11.28 -14.66 -1.39
C ALA A 23 10.73 -13.40 -2.06
N MET A 24 11.57 -12.37 -2.22
CA MET A 24 11.19 -11.12 -2.89
C MET A 24 10.75 -11.35 -4.34
N ILE A 25 11.51 -12.13 -5.12
CA ILE A 25 11.19 -12.46 -6.52
C ILE A 25 9.85 -13.21 -6.60
N GLN A 26 9.64 -14.21 -5.73
CA GLN A 26 8.38 -14.96 -5.71
C GLN A 26 7.16 -14.07 -5.42
N ALA A 27 7.30 -13.09 -4.51
CA ALA A 27 6.25 -12.10 -4.25
C ALA A 27 6.07 -11.15 -5.43
N GLU A 28 7.15 -10.67 -6.04
CA GLU A 28 7.10 -9.79 -7.19
C GLU A 28 6.37 -10.44 -8.37
N ASP A 29 6.68 -11.70 -8.68
CA ASP A 29 6.06 -12.46 -9.76
C ASP A 29 4.55 -12.61 -9.51
N ALA A 30 4.15 -13.05 -8.30
CA ALA A 30 2.75 -13.26 -7.95
C ALA A 30 1.94 -11.95 -7.96
N LEU A 31 2.50 -10.87 -7.41
CA LEU A 31 1.84 -9.56 -7.40
C LEU A 31 1.75 -8.97 -8.80
N ARG A 32 2.77 -9.14 -9.65
CA ARG A 32 2.75 -8.65 -11.02
C ARG A 32 1.70 -9.38 -11.86
N GLU A 33 1.60 -10.70 -11.70
CA GLU A 33 0.54 -11.50 -12.31
C GLU A 33 -0.84 -10.99 -11.87
N ALA A 34 -1.01 -10.74 -10.57
CA ALA A 34 -2.26 -10.20 -10.02
C ALA A 34 -2.58 -8.78 -10.55
N ALA A 35 -1.57 -7.93 -10.72
CA ALA A 35 -1.72 -6.59 -11.30
C ALA A 35 -2.26 -6.65 -12.72
N LEU A 36 -1.60 -7.44 -13.58
CA LEU A 36 -2.00 -7.61 -14.99
C LEU A 36 -3.37 -8.25 -15.11
N LYS A 37 -3.66 -9.29 -14.31
CA LYS A 37 -4.94 -10.01 -14.35
C LYS A 37 -6.12 -9.14 -13.94
N ASN A 38 -5.93 -8.26 -12.95
CA ASN A 38 -7.02 -7.49 -12.35
C ASN A 38 -7.03 -6.02 -12.78
N HIS A 39 -6.10 -5.60 -13.65
CA HIS A 39 -5.88 -4.21 -14.00
C HIS A 39 -5.74 -3.32 -12.75
N ASP A 40 -4.78 -3.67 -11.88
CA ASP A 40 -4.53 -2.99 -10.62
C ASP A 40 -3.04 -2.68 -10.48
N LEU A 41 -2.67 -1.40 -10.41
CA LEU A 41 -1.27 -1.02 -10.19
C LEU A 41 -0.80 -1.21 -8.74
N SER A 42 -1.70 -1.59 -7.85
CA SER A 42 -1.48 -1.63 -6.41
C SER A 42 -1.92 -2.94 -5.75
N PRO A 43 -1.71 -4.12 -6.36
CA PRO A 43 -2.30 -5.36 -5.87
C PRO A 43 -1.82 -5.68 -4.46
N ILE A 44 -2.71 -6.31 -3.70
CA ILE A 44 -2.44 -6.81 -2.35
C ILE A 44 -2.85 -8.27 -2.32
N LEU A 45 -1.94 -9.15 -1.91
CA LEU A 45 -2.19 -10.59 -1.77
C LEU A 45 -1.98 -11.04 -0.33
N PRO A 46 -2.78 -11.99 0.18
CA PRO A 46 -2.45 -12.74 1.38
C PRO A 46 -1.06 -13.38 1.27
N PHE A 47 -0.26 -13.26 2.32
CA PHE A 47 1.11 -13.79 2.36
C PHE A 47 1.13 -15.32 2.15
N GLU A 48 0.13 -16.01 2.68
CA GLU A 48 -0.04 -17.46 2.53
C GLU A 48 -0.43 -17.88 1.10
N GLU A 49 -1.09 -17.01 0.32
CA GLU A 49 -1.43 -17.30 -1.08
C GLU A 49 -0.17 -17.41 -1.95
N VAL A 50 0.88 -16.67 -1.58
CA VAL A 50 2.15 -16.64 -2.33
C VAL A 50 3.13 -17.68 -1.83
N TYR A 51 3.25 -17.85 -0.51
CA TYR A 51 4.30 -18.69 0.08
C TYR A 51 3.81 -20.04 0.62
N GLY A 52 2.50 -20.29 0.71
CA GLY A 52 1.93 -21.47 1.36
C GLY A 52 1.50 -21.19 2.81
N GLU A 53 0.87 -22.17 3.46
CA GLU A 53 0.35 -22.00 4.83
C GLU A 53 1.40 -22.38 5.91
N ALA A 54 1.24 -21.84 7.12
CA ALA A 54 1.98 -22.22 8.31
C ALA A 54 3.52 -22.21 8.17
N GLU A 55 4.16 -23.40 8.16
CA GLU A 55 5.63 -23.51 8.15
C GLU A 55 6.26 -23.01 6.85
N ASP A 56 5.52 -22.98 5.75
CA ASP A 56 6.05 -22.56 4.44
C ASP A 56 6.30 -21.04 4.37
N CYS A 57 5.62 -20.26 5.22
CA CYS A 57 5.82 -18.81 5.40
C CYS A 57 7.08 -18.46 6.20
N ILE A 58 7.65 -19.42 6.95
CA ILE A 58 8.74 -19.14 7.90
C ILE A 58 9.99 -18.69 7.14
N GLY A 59 10.56 -17.56 7.56
CA GLY A 59 11.81 -17.05 7.01
C GLY A 59 11.70 -16.41 5.63
N LYS A 60 10.49 -16.08 5.17
CA LYS A 60 10.25 -15.32 3.93
C LYS A 60 10.36 -13.81 4.16
N ALA A 61 9.89 -13.33 5.31
CA ALA A 61 9.94 -11.93 5.68
C ALA A 61 10.08 -11.74 7.19
N THR A 62 10.66 -10.61 7.57
CA THR A 62 10.77 -10.15 8.96
C THR A 62 10.06 -8.82 9.10
N ALA A 63 9.30 -8.68 10.19
CA ALA A 63 8.74 -7.42 10.65
C ALA A 63 9.19 -7.19 12.09
N ILE A 64 9.67 -6.00 12.39
CA ILE A 64 10.21 -5.63 13.69
C ILE A 64 9.66 -4.26 14.13
N THR A 65 9.36 -4.12 15.41
CA THR A 65 9.01 -2.84 16.04
C THR A 65 9.49 -2.80 17.48
N ILE A 66 9.35 -1.65 18.14
CA ILE A 66 9.65 -1.49 19.57
C ILE A 66 8.36 -1.76 20.36
N ASP A 67 8.41 -2.56 21.42
CA ASP A 67 7.24 -2.81 22.27
C ASP A 67 6.74 -1.49 22.88
N PRO A 68 5.53 -1.00 22.52
CA PRO A 68 5.04 0.28 23.01
C PRO A 68 4.68 0.26 24.51
N ARG A 69 4.48 -0.93 25.10
CA ARG A 69 4.16 -1.08 26.53
C ARG A 69 5.42 -1.22 27.37
N ARG A 70 6.50 -1.73 26.79
CA ARG A 70 7.80 -1.91 27.45
C ARG A 70 8.95 -1.61 26.48
N PRO A 71 9.22 -0.33 26.16
CA PRO A 71 10.21 0.02 25.12
C PRO A 71 11.63 -0.39 25.46
N TYR A 72 11.94 -0.56 26.75
CA TYR A 72 13.23 -1.00 27.25
C TYR A 72 13.05 -2.22 28.14
N ASP A 73 14.00 -3.15 28.08
CA ASP A 73 14.01 -4.33 28.94
C ASP A 73 14.62 -4.04 30.33
N SER A 74 14.73 -5.06 31.19
CA SER A 74 15.29 -4.92 32.54
C SER A 74 16.79 -4.57 32.57
N SER A 75 17.49 -4.70 31.45
CA SER A 75 18.91 -4.35 31.30
C SER A 75 19.13 -2.93 30.76
N GLY A 76 18.06 -2.28 30.26
CA GLY A 76 18.10 -0.93 29.68
C GLY A 76 18.27 -0.92 28.15
N GLU A 77 18.28 -2.08 27.50
CA GLU A 77 18.34 -2.22 26.05
C GLU A 77 16.95 -2.06 25.42
N VAL A 78 16.90 -1.69 24.14
CA VAL A 78 15.63 -1.55 23.40
C VAL A 78 14.96 -2.92 23.26
N ASN A 79 13.69 -2.99 23.64
CA ASN A 79 12.90 -4.22 23.57
C ASN A 79 12.18 -4.32 22.21
N TYR A 80 12.84 -4.99 21.27
CA TYR A 80 12.29 -5.28 19.96
C TYR A 80 11.32 -6.46 20.00
N VAL A 81 10.18 -6.31 19.31
CA VAL A 81 9.22 -7.38 19.07
C VAL A 81 9.08 -7.64 17.58
N TYR A 82 8.82 -8.90 17.25
CA TYR A 82 8.72 -9.37 15.87
C TYR A 82 7.29 -9.78 15.56
N ALA A 83 6.84 -9.51 14.35
CA ALA A 83 5.52 -9.94 13.91
C ALA A 83 5.55 -11.33 13.29
N ASP A 84 4.40 -11.98 13.32
CA ASP A 84 4.15 -13.24 12.64
C ASP A 84 3.31 -12.97 11.38
N PHE A 85 3.81 -13.39 10.22
CA PHE A 85 3.11 -13.26 8.94
C PHE A 85 2.13 -14.39 8.67
N SER A 86 2.16 -15.49 9.44
CA SER A 86 1.43 -16.73 9.16
C SER A 86 -0.08 -16.66 9.36
N THR A 87 -0.62 -15.55 9.88
CA THR A 87 -2.07 -15.43 10.18
C THR A 87 -2.76 -14.25 9.49
N ARG A 88 -2.05 -13.14 9.28
CA ARG A 88 -2.61 -11.90 8.68
C ARG A 88 -1.60 -11.18 7.80
N GLY A 89 -0.54 -11.87 7.38
CA GLY A 89 0.45 -11.32 6.48
C GLY A 89 -0.17 -10.94 5.14
N LEU A 90 0.25 -9.81 4.62
CA LEU A 90 -0.11 -9.29 3.31
C LEU A 90 1.18 -8.95 2.55
N LEU A 91 1.13 -9.05 1.24
CA LEU A 91 2.15 -8.60 0.31
C LEU A 91 1.57 -7.46 -0.51
N TYR A 92 2.27 -6.33 -0.54
CA TYR A 92 1.86 -5.12 -1.24
C TYR A 92 2.79 -4.89 -2.41
N GLY A 93 2.24 -4.79 -3.61
CA GLY A 93 2.95 -4.34 -4.80
C GLY A 93 2.48 -2.95 -5.20
N VAL A 94 3.41 -2.05 -5.53
CA VAL A 94 3.13 -0.75 -6.14
C VAL A 94 3.88 -0.67 -7.46
N TYR A 95 3.13 -0.63 -8.55
CA TYR A 95 3.64 -0.62 -9.91
C TYR A 95 3.32 0.70 -10.62
N ARG A 96 4.06 0.96 -11.68
CA ARG A 96 3.73 1.97 -12.67
C ARG A 96 3.91 1.41 -14.08
N PRO A 97 3.17 1.89 -15.07
CA PRO A 97 3.44 1.56 -16.46
C PRO A 97 4.85 1.99 -16.88
N ALA A 98 5.47 1.21 -17.75
CA ALA A 98 6.75 1.53 -18.38
C ALA A 98 6.61 2.77 -19.26
N GLU A 99 7.61 3.66 -19.22
CA GLU A 99 7.59 4.93 -19.97
C GLU A 99 7.61 4.74 -21.50
N GLU A 100 8.12 3.60 -21.96
CA GLU A 100 8.31 3.27 -23.37
C GLU A 100 7.13 2.50 -23.98
N MET A 101 6.04 2.32 -23.22
CA MET A 101 4.88 1.56 -23.67
C MET A 101 4.14 2.29 -24.80
N GLU A 102 3.80 1.54 -25.86
CA GLU A 102 3.03 2.06 -27.01
C GLU A 102 1.53 1.74 -26.92
N ALA A 103 1.12 0.87 -25.99
CA ALA A 103 -0.27 0.44 -25.82
C ALA A 103 -1.14 1.56 -25.22
N GLU A 104 -2.27 1.85 -25.87
CA GLU A 104 -3.24 2.85 -25.41
C GLU A 104 -4.22 2.30 -24.35
N ASP A 105 -4.36 0.98 -24.25
CA ASP A 105 -5.32 0.31 -23.37
C ASP A 105 -4.74 -0.12 -22.01
N GLY A 106 -3.47 0.23 -21.75
CA GLY A 106 -2.74 -0.10 -20.53
C GLY A 106 -1.74 -1.25 -20.67
N PRO A 107 -1.04 -1.62 -19.57
CA PRO A 107 -0.06 -2.70 -19.56
C PRO A 107 -0.64 -4.07 -19.96
N GLU A 108 0.05 -4.83 -20.81
CA GLU A 108 -0.41 -6.14 -21.28
C GLU A 108 0.48 -7.30 -20.80
N ASN A 109 1.74 -7.00 -20.46
CA ASN A 109 2.71 -8.01 -20.06
C ASN A 109 3.66 -7.50 -18.98
N ASP A 110 4.50 -8.41 -18.46
CA ASP A 110 5.40 -8.11 -17.35
C ASP A 110 6.36 -6.95 -17.62
N ALA A 111 6.83 -6.77 -18.86
CA ALA A 111 7.78 -5.70 -19.21
C ALA A 111 7.13 -4.32 -19.18
N ASP A 112 5.80 -4.26 -19.29
CA ASP A 112 5.03 -3.01 -19.28
C ASP A 112 4.80 -2.48 -17.86
N LEU A 113 5.13 -3.27 -16.82
CA LEU A 113 4.99 -2.87 -15.42
C LEU A 113 6.36 -2.78 -14.73
N TRP A 114 6.67 -1.59 -14.21
CA TRP A 114 7.83 -1.37 -13.37
C TRP A 114 7.41 -1.32 -11.91
N ASN A 115 8.07 -2.13 -11.09
CA ASN A 115 7.94 -2.06 -9.65
C ASN A 115 8.49 -0.71 -9.15
N THR A 116 7.69 -0.02 -8.35
CA THR A 116 8.12 1.16 -7.60
C THR A 116 8.53 0.74 -6.19
N THR A 117 7.62 0.04 -5.50
CA THR A 117 7.79 -0.40 -4.12
C THR A 117 7.11 -1.76 -3.91
N LEU A 118 7.79 -2.66 -3.19
CA LEU A 118 7.32 -3.99 -2.82
C LEU A 118 7.61 -4.21 -1.33
N PHE A 119 6.60 -4.58 -0.55
CA PHE A 119 6.83 -4.84 0.87
C PHE A 119 5.85 -5.87 1.46
N PRO A 120 6.32 -6.70 2.41
CA PRO A 120 5.45 -7.52 3.22
C PRO A 120 4.93 -6.70 4.41
N TYR A 121 3.70 -6.95 4.84
CA TYR A 121 3.14 -6.38 6.06
C TYR A 121 2.45 -7.45 6.91
N PRO A 122 2.77 -7.60 8.19
CA PRO A 122 2.23 -8.69 9.02
C PRO A 122 0.80 -8.43 9.52
N GLY A 123 0.28 -7.23 9.28
CA GLY A 123 -0.94 -6.72 9.91
C GLY A 123 -0.78 -6.46 11.42
N GLY A 124 -1.90 -6.19 12.09
CA GLY A 124 -1.95 -5.74 13.47
C GLY A 124 -3.37 -5.57 14.04
N TYR A 125 -3.42 -5.33 15.35
CA TYR A 125 -4.58 -5.64 16.22
C TYR A 125 -5.89 -4.87 15.95
N GLU A 126 -5.85 -3.71 15.29
CA GLU A 126 -7.02 -2.83 15.10
C GLU A 126 -7.17 -2.34 13.64
N GLU A 127 -6.76 -3.17 12.69
CA GLU A 127 -6.62 -2.75 11.29
C GLU A 127 -7.75 -3.21 10.40
N ILE A 128 -8.02 -2.39 9.39
CA ILE A 128 -8.88 -2.75 8.28
C ILE A 128 -8.08 -3.63 7.33
N ASP A 129 -8.52 -4.87 7.17
CA ASP A 129 -7.95 -5.78 6.18
C ASP A 129 -8.35 -5.30 4.76
N PRO A 130 -7.42 -4.79 3.93
CA PRO A 130 -7.74 -4.23 2.62
C PRO A 130 -8.27 -5.27 1.64
N VAL A 131 -7.93 -6.55 1.79
CA VAL A 131 -8.40 -7.62 0.88
C VAL A 131 -9.80 -8.10 1.26
N ALA A 132 -10.14 -8.09 2.55
CA ALA A 132 -11.41 -8.64 3.04
C ALA A 132 -12.50 -7.59 3.36
N VAL A 133 -12.14 -6.33 3.69
CA VAL A 133 -13.10 -5.33 4.16
C VAL A 133 -14.22 -5.06 3.15
N PRO A 134 -15.51 -5.18 3.51
CA PRO A 134 -16.59 -4.79 2.62
C PRO A 134 -16.53 -3.30 2.24
N LEU A 135 -16.74 -2.97 0.97
CA LEU A 135 -16.73 -1.56 0.51
C LEU A 135 -17.77 -0.71 1.25
N ALA A 136 -18.92 -1.30 1.57
CA ALA A 136 -19.99 -0.63 2.30
C ALA A 136 -19.56 -0.17 3.71
N ASP A 137 -18.70 -0.94 4.38
CA ASP A 137 -18.19 -0.60 5.72
C ASP A 137 -17.25 0.61 5.70
N LEU A 138 -16.68 0.92 4.53
CA LEU A 138 -15.88 2.12 4.27
C LEU A 138 -16.70 3.24 3.59
N GLY A 139 -17.99 3.01 3.34
CA GLY A 139 -18.83 3.93 2.56
C GLY A 139 -18.38 4.08 1.10
N LEU A 140 -17.68 3.07 0.56
CA LEU A 140 -17.14 3.01 -0.79
C LEU A 140 -17.97 2.16 -1.76
N ASP A 141 -19.09 1.59 -1.31
CA ASP A 141 -20.04 0.87 -2.17
C ASP A 141 -20.89 1.86 -2.99
N VAL A 142 -20.25 2.47 -3.98
CA VAL A 142 -20.81 3.49 -4.87
C VAL A 142 -20.44 3.21 -6.33
N PRO A 143 -21.21 3.72 -7.32
CA PRO A 143 -20.94 3.45 -8.73
C PRO A 143 -19.52 3.85 -9.15
N GLY A 144 -18.85 2.93 -9.84
CA GLY A 144 -17.50 3.14 -10.39
C GLY A 144 -16.36 2.93 -9.39
N VAL A 145 -16.65 2.56 -8.13
CA VAL A 145 -15.63 2.21 -7.14
C VAL A 145 -15.65 0.70 -6.91
N ASP A 146 -14.47 0.09 -6.90
CA ASP A 146 -14.29 -1.33 -6.59
C ASP A 146 -13.05 -1.56 -5.67
N ARG A 147 -12.68 -2.82 -5.46
CA ARG A 147 -11.55 -3.21 -4.59
C ARG A 147 -10.24 -2.53 -4.96
N ARG A 148 -10.00 -2.26 -6.24
CA ARG A 148 -8.75 -1.64 -6.72
C ARG A 148 -8.55 -0.25 -6.13
N PHE A 149 -9.64 0.45 -5.78
CA PHE A 149 -9.54 1.71 -5.07
C PHE A 149 -9.06 1.55 -3.62
N VAL A 150 -9.52 0.51 -2.92
CA VAL A 150 -9.05 0.19 -1.56
C VAL A 150 -7.57 -0.18 -1.59
N ASN A 151 -7.17 -0.99 -2.57
CA ASN A 151 -5.79 -1.37 -2.81
C ASN A 151 -4.91 -0.14 -3.08
N PHE A 152 -5.36 0.79 -3.93
CA PHE A 152 -4.67 2.06 -4.16
C PHE A 152 -4.50 2.87 -2.87
N CYS A 153 -5.55 2.99 -2.04
CA CYS A 153 -5.46 3.68 -0.76
C CYS A 153 -4.46 3.01 0.20
N ALA A 154 -4.53 1.68 0.35
CA ALA A 154 -3.71 0.93 1.30
C ALA A 154 -2.24 0.79 0.87
N ALA A 155 -1.98 0.65 -0.43
CA ALA A 155 -0.64 0.48 -0.98
C ALA A 155 -0.01 1.83 -1.38
N VAL A 156 -0.50 2.46 -2.45
CA VAL A 156 0.09 3.69 -3.02
C VAL A 156 0.03 4.86 -2.04
N LEU A 157 -1.08 5.01 -1.32
CA LEU A 157 -1.23 6.05 -0.29
C LEU A 157 -0.92 5.52 1.13
N GLY A 158 -0.35 4.32 1.22
CA GLY A 158 0.14 3.69 2.43
C GLY A 158 1.45 4.28 2.91
N VAL A 159 1.72 4.17 4.21
CA VAL A 159 2.92 4.74 4.87
C VAL A 159 4.24 4.39 4.18
N GLU A 160 4.35 3.21 3.57
CA GLU A 160 5.56 2.74 2.90
C GLU A 160 5.77 3.34 1.49
N ALA A 161 4.69 3.75 0.79
CA ALA A 161 4.77 4.18 -0.61
C ALA A 161 4.16 5.57 -0.89
N VAL A 162 3.62 6.24 0.13
CA VAL A 162 2.94 7.53 -0.04
C VAL A 162 3.84 8.62 -0.64
N ASP A 163 5.14 8.53 -0.38
CA ASP A 163 6.15 9.45 -0.94
C ASP A 163 6.55 9.06 -2.39
N ASP A 164 6.08 7.94 -2.92
CA ASP A 164 6.32 7.47 -4.29
C ASP A 164 5.21 7.89 -5.28
N LEU A 165 4.17 8.58 -4.83
CA LEU A 165 3.07 9.04 -5.70
C LEU A 165 3.58 9.88 -6.90
N GLY A 166 4.68 10.61 -6.73
CA GLY A 166 5.32 11.36 -7.81
C GLY A 166 6.01 10.49 -8.87
N ILE A 167 6.44 9.27 -8.51
CA ILE A 167 6.96 8.28 -9.46
C ILE A 167 5.81 7.71 -10.28
N LEU A 168 4.69 7.37 -9.63
CA LEU A 168 3.47 6.88 -10.29
C LEU A 168 2.90 7.90 -11.28
N ARG A 169 2.78 9.18 -10.91
CA ARG A 169 2.15 10.21 -11.76
C ARG A 169 2.77 10.28 -13.16
N LYS A 170 4.07 10.04 -13.32
CA LYS A 170 4.79 10.20 -14.60
C LYS A 170 4.22 9.34 -15.73
N THR A 171 3.64 8.20 -15.39
CA THR A 171 3.10 7.23 -16.36
C THR A 171 1.70 6.76 -15.98
N PHE A 172 1.01 7.47 -15.09
CA PHE A 172 -0.31 7.07 -14.63
C PHE A 172 -1.37 7.11 -15.74
N ASP A 173 -1.22 8.02 -16.70
CA ASP A 173 -2.06 8.14 -17.89
C ASP A 173 -1.92 6.95 -18.84
N LEU A 174 -0.82 6.20 -18.76
CA LEU A 174 -0.59 4.94 -19.47
C LEU A 174 -1.21 3.72 -18.75
N SER A 175 -1.85 3.88 -17.60
CA SER A 175 -2.51 2.76 -16.91
C SER A 175 -3.83 2.38 -17.58
N TRP A 176 -4.40 1.22 -17.25
CA TRP A 176 -5.67 0.78 -17.83
C TRP A 176 -6.78 1.84 -17.67
N PRO A 177 -7.52 2.20 -18.74
CA PRO A 177 -8.55 3.24 -18.66
C PRO A 177 -9.63 2.99 -17.60
N ASP A 178 -9.98 1.73 -17.36
CA ASP A 178 -10.95 1.36 -16.34
C ASP A 178 -10.39 1.53 -14.92
N TYR A 179 -9.11 1.18 -14.70
CA TYR A 179 -8.41 1.46 -13.44
C TYR A 179 -8.37 2.97 -13.15
N GLN A 180 -7.99 3.80 -14.14
CA GLN A 180 -8.02 5.26 -14.01
C GLN A 180 -9.42 5.76 -13.62
N GLY A 181 -10.46 5.18 -14.23
CA GLY A 181 -11.86 5.47 -13.91
C GLY A 181 -12.20 5.17 -12.45
N VAL A 182 -11.75 4.01 -11.93
CA VAL A 182 -11.95 3.61 -10.54
C VAL A 182 -11.27 4.57 -9.56
N ILE A 183 -9.99 4.89 -9.80
CA ILE A 183 -9.24 5.81 -8.92
C ILE A 183 -9.85 7.21 -8.93
N ARG A 184 -10.26 7.70 -10.11
CA ARG A 184 -10.93 9.00 -10.25
C ARG A 184 -12.24 9.04 -9.46
N ALA A 185 -13.11 8.03 -9.65
CA ALA A 185 -14.40 7.95 -8.97
C ALA A 185 -14.23 7.87 -7.45
N GLY A 186 -13.31 7.03 -6.99
CA GLY A 186 -13.02 6.84 -5.57
C GLY A 186 -12.49 8.12 -4.91
N LEU A 187 -11.47 8.77 -5.48
CA LEU A 187 -10.93 10.01 -4.92
C LEU A 187 -11.97 11.14 -4.91
N LEU A 188 -12.73 11.30 -5.99
CA LEU A 188 -13.79 12.30 -6.04
C LEU A 188 -14.86 12.06 -4.96
N HIS A 189 -15.23 10.80 -4.74
CA HIS A 189 -16.17 10.41 -3.69
C HIS A 189 -15.62 10.70 -2.29
N LEU A 190 -14.35 10.36 -2.02
CA LEU A 190 -13.70 10.67 -0.75
C LEU A 190 -13.69 12.17 -0.45
N VAL A 191 -13.36 12.99 -1.44
CA VAL A 191 -13.29 14.45 -1.30
C VAL A 191 -14.67 15.07 -1.09
N THR A 192 -15.67 14.59 -1.85
CA THR A 192 -17.01 15.20 -1.87
C THR A 192 -17.85 14.77 -0.67
N ASN A 193 -17.85 13.48 -0.35
CA ASN A 193 -18.77 12.88 0.62
C ASN A 193 -18.12 12.54 1.95
N GLN A 194 -16.79 12.53 2.04
CA GLN A 194 -16.02 12.25 3.26
C GLN A 194 -16.50 10.98 3.99
N PRO A 195 -16.66 9.84 3.30
CA PRO A 195 -17.25 8.63 3.88
C PRO A 195 -16.32 7.93 4.88
N ILE A 196 -15.01 8.15 4.78
CA ILE A 196 -13.97 7.54 5.61
C ILE A 196 -13.51 8.54 6.67
N THR A 197 -13.52 8.10 7.94
CA THR A 197 -12.96 8.86 9.07
C THR A 197 -11.44 8.79 9.11
N VAL A 198 -10.77 9.74 9.78
CA VAL A 198 -9.31 9.67 10.01
C VAL A 198 -8.84 8.37 10.70
N GLY A 199 -9.68 7.78 11.56
CA GLY A 199 -9.38 6.51 12.22
C GLY A 199 -9.40 5.33 11.25
N GLN A 200 -10.41 5.26 10.38
CA GLN A 200 -10.48 4.25 9.32
C GLN A 200 -9.36 4.46 8.29
N TRP A 201 -9.05 5.71 7.93
CA TRP A 201 -7.93 6.00 7.04
C TRP A 201 -6.61 5.49 7.63
N TYR A 202 -6.33 5.81 8.89
CA TYR A 202 -5.15 5.29 9.58
C TYR A 202 -5.16 3.75 9.68
N GLY A 203 -6.31 3.14 9.97
CA GLY A 203 -6.44 1.68 10.01
C GLY A 203 -6.24 0.98 8.66
N LEU A 204 -6.33 1.72 7.55
CA LEU A 204 -6.13 1.21 6.19
C LEU A 204 -4.73 1.51 5.64
N THR A 205 -4.15 2.67 5.97
CA THR A 205 -2.91 3.17 5.32
C THR A 205 -1.75 3.45 6.28
N TYR A 206 -2.01 3.47 7.59
CA TYR A 206 -1.11 3.94 8.65
C TYR A 206 -0.60 5.38 8.52
N VAL A 207 -1.16 6.16 7.60
CA VAL A 207 -0.87 7.59 7.51
C VAL A 207 -1.82 8.34 8.44
N ARG A 208 -1.26 9.03 9.43
CA ARG A 208 -2.06 9.73 10.44
C ARG A 208 -2.35 11.17 10.01
N PHE A 209 -3.62 11.56 10.09
CA PHE A 209 -4.06 12.93 9.95
C PHE A 209 -4.58 13.46 11.28
N SER A 210 -4.42 14.76 11.53
CA SER A 210 -4.88 15.39 12.77
C SER A 210 -6.40 15.47 12.85
N ASP A 211 -7.06 15.76 11.72
CA ASP A 211 -8.51 15.83 11.61
C ASP A 211 -9.02 15.52 10.19
N GLN A 212 -10.35 15.46 10.05
CA GLN A 212 -11.02 15.15 8.78
C GLN A 212 -10.76 16.20 7.70
N ARG A 213 -10.56 17.46 8.09
CA ARG A 213 -10.33 18.55 7.15
C ARG A 213 -8.95 18.40 6.50
N GLU A 214 -7.94 18.05 7.28
CA GLU A 214 -6.59 17.80 6.79
C GLU A 214 -6.58 16.60 5.83
N LEU A 215 -7.21 15.49 6.21
CA LEU A 215 -7.36 14.32 5.33
C LEU A 215 -8.05 14.69 4.02
N THR A 216 -9.19 15.39 4.09
CA THR A 216 -9.94 15.79 2.89
C THR A 216 -9.11 16.71 1.99
N ALA A 217 -8.35 17.65 2.57
CA ALA A 217 -7.49 18.55 1.82
C ALA A 217 -6.35 17.80 1.11
N TYR A 218 -5.73 16.83 1.79
CA TYR A 218 -4.72 15.97 1.20
C TYR A 218 -5.29 15.16 0.02
N LEU A 219 -6.45 14.52 0.21
CA LEU A 219 -7.08 13.71 -0.84
C LEU A 219 -7.52 14.57 -2.04
N ALA A 220 -7.96 15.81 -1.81
CA ALA A 220 -8.25 16.75 -2.88
C ALA A 220 -6.99 17.13 -3.68
N GLN A 221 -5.85 17.27 -3.01
CA GLN A 221 -4.57 17.48 -3.69
C GLN A 221 -4.13 16.24 -4.47
N VAL A 222 -4.32 15.02 -3.94
CA VAL A 222 -4.04 13.78 -4.67
C VAL A 222 -4.89 13.68 -5.94
N TYR A 223 -6.20 13.94 -5.83
CA TYR A 223 -7.09 14.01 -6.99
C TYR A 223 -6.58 15.01 -8.03
N ALA A 224 -6.31 16.25 -7.60
CA ALA A 224 -5.87 17.30 -8.52
C ALA A 224 -4.48 16.99 -9.14
N TYR A 225 -3.59 16.34 -8.38
CA TYR A 225 -2.26 15.95 -8.82
C TYR A 225 -2.31 14.90 -9.93
N LEU A 226 -3.19 13.91 -9.81
CA LEU A 226 -3.34 12.85 -10.80
C LEU A 226 -4.20 13.25 -12.00
N PHE A 227 -5.23 14.09 -11.81
CA PHE A 227 -6.28 14.28 -12.80
C PHE A 227 -6.47 15.72 -13.31
N ASP A 228 -6.02 16.73 -12.57
CA ASP A 228 -6.22 18.15 -12.90
C ASP A 228 -4.90 18.88 -13.16
N ASN A 229 -3.81 18.15 -13.41
CA ASN A 229 -2.47 18.69 -13.68
C ASN A 229 -1.93 19.62 -12.57
N PHE A 230 -2.31 19.41 -11.31
CA PHE A 230 -1.74 20.18 -10.20
C PHE A 230 -0.26 19.82 -10.01
N ASP A 231 0.67 20.77 -10.17
CA ASP A 231 2.11 20.45 -10.31
C ASP A 231 2.83 20.02 -9.02
N ALA A 232 2.31 20.40 -7.84
CA ALA A 232 2.97 20.10 -6.57
C ALA A 232 2.55 18.71 -6.05
N MET A 233 3.52 17.86 -5.76
CA MET A 233 3.27 16.56 -5.14
C MET A 233 2.61 16.75 -3.77
N PRO A 234 1.44 16.13 -3.53
CA PRO A 234 0.82 16.11 -2.21
C PRO A 234 1.77 15.48 -1.20
N VAL A 235 1.94 16.12 -0.05
CA VAL A 235 2.82 15.62 1.01
C VAL A 235 1.96 15.11 2.15
N ALA A 236 2.04 13.81 2.41
CA ALA A 236 1.42 13.23 3.59
C ALA A 236 2.10 13.73 4.88
N PRO A 237 1.36 13.82 6.00
CA PRO A 237 1.93 14.14 7.30
C PRO A 237 3.08 13.19 7.67
N ARG A 238 4.00 13.71 8.50
CA ARG A 238 5.10 12.93 9.07
C ARG A 238 4.68 12.20 10.33
#